data_AF-A0A7J6PZ47-F1
#
_entry.id   AF-A0A7J6PZ47-F1
#
_cell.length_a   1.000
_cell.length_b   1.000
_cell.length_c   1.000
_cell.angle_alpha   90.00
_cell.angle_beta   90.00
_cell.angle_gamma   90.00
#
_symmetry.space_group_name_H-M   'P 1'
#
loop_
_entity.id
_entity.type
_entity.pdbx_description
1 polymer ?
#
loop_
_entity_poly.entity_id
_entity_poly.type
_entity_poly.pdbx_seq_one_letter_code
_entity_poly.pdbx_strand_id
1 'polypeptide(L)'
;CPTIVYPRLTVPFLTVYRFYLMTAHCFAQVVPGRADWDALTPSDRNVPLGSYGKSAVLVIDVQRQCSVRGEGVWADLQPSDSPYFFDKLDSMVTNIAQLLRCARENRVKNEVVYTYVEALTSDCRDASLDYKLSGGPSRPLLVPKGSPRAQILPQIKPEADDILLPKTSCSVFQSTNIDYVLRNLGVKHLLVVGQLTNQCVESCVRDAADLGYLVTVVEDACVALSEEDHITGLKNMAGFARIITTTDVLMELADSPCSADTDRETKTDVVAAPASAQTSVGVLNALPEIECNYKYFLPSKMEFSGDQFGLGQALLHSLRVMDVGMLRYVTCDVGGQIRSKS
;
A
#
# COMPACT_ATOMS: atom_id res chain seq x y z
N CYS A 1 75.31 -11.97 -14.66
CA CYS A 1 74.19 -12.93 -14.64
C CYS A 1 74.59 -14.18 -13.88
N PRO A 2 73.95 -14.41 -12.72
CA PRO A 2 73.37 -15.72 -12.48
C PRO A 2 71.94 -15.65 -11.94
N THR A 3 71.23 -16.73 -12.22
CA THR A 3 69.82 -17.06 -12.00
C THR A 3 69.39 -16.96 -10.53
N ILE A 4 68.27 -16.28 -10.26
CA ILE A 4 67.53 -16.40 -8.98
C ILE A 4 66.36 -17.36 -9.20
N VAL A 5 66.38 -18.45 -8.44
CA VAL A 5 65.31 -19.46 -8.36
C VAL A 5 64.26 -18.95 -7.38
N TYR A 6 63.01 -18.78 -7.82
CA TYR A 6 61.90 -18.56 -6.90
C TYR A 6 61.46 -19.89 -6.28
N PRO A 7 61.25 -19.98 -4.95
CA PRO A 7 60.72 -21.19 -4.35
C PRO A 7 59.25 -21.38 -4.76
N ARG A 8 58.90 -22.64 -5.09
CA ARG A 8 57.50 -23.08 -5.24
C ARG A 8 56.76 -22.81 -3.93
N LEU A 9 55.84 -21.85 -3.94
CA LEU A 9 54.80 -21.73 -2.93
C LEU A 9 53.78 -22.87 -3.15
N THR A 10 54.02 -23.99 -2.48
CA THR A 10 52.98 -24.98 -2.18
C THR A 10 51.97 -24.31 -1.23
N VAL A 11 50.86 -23.85 -1.80
CA VAL A 11 49.68 -23.48 -1.02
C VAL A 11 49.07 -24.78 -0.49
N PRO A 12 48.96 -25.01 0.82
CA PRO A 12 48.39 -26.26 1.32
C PRO A 12 46.91 -26.33 0.89
N PHE A 13 46.51 -27.49 0.37
CA PHE A 13 45.15 -27.80 -0.12
C PHE A 13 44.03 -27.44 0.89
N LEU A 14 44.35 -27.35 2.19
CA LEU A 14 43.44 -26.88 3.24
C LEU A 14 43.07 -25.40 3.15
N THR A 15 43.97 -24.53 2.70
CA THR A 15 43.71 -23.07 2.65
C THR A 15 42.73 -22.75 1.53
N VAL A 16 42.82 -23.45 0.38
CA VAL A 16 41.86 -23.31 -0.73
C VAL A 16 40.49 -23.86 -0.33
N TYR A 17 40.43 -24.98 0.40
CA TYR A 17 39.15 -25.51 0.91
C TYR A 17 38.50 -24.61 1.97
N ARG A 18 39.28 -23.99 2.86
CA ARG A 18 38.77 -23.00 3.83
C ARG A 18 38.29 -21.72 3.14
N PHE A 19 38.98 -21.26 2.09
CA PHE A 19 38.53 -20.13 1.29
C PHE A 19 37.24 -20.47 0.53
N TYR A 20 37.12 -21.66 -0.06
CA TYR A 20 35.90 -22.07 -0.77
C TYR A 20 34.70 -22.25 0.18
N LEU A 21 34.91 -22.76 1.39
CA LEU A 21 33.86 -22.87 2.42
C LEU A 21 33.51 -21.51 3.05
N MET A 22 34.46 -20.59 3.21
CA MET A 22 34.17 -19.20 3.62
C MET A 22 33.44 -18.44 2.52
N THR A 23 33.77 -18.60 1.23
CA THR A 23 33.01 -18.01 0.14
C THR A 23 31.65 -18.66 -0.03
N ALA A 24 31.50 -19.97 0.20
CA ALA A 24 30.19 -20.62 0.19
C ALA A 24 29.31 -20.17 1.37
N HIS A 25 29.89 -19.91 2.55
CA HIS A 25 29.17 -19.29 3.67
C HIS A 25 28.92 -17.79 3.47
N CYS A 26 29.81 -17.07 2.77
CA CYS A 26 29.62 -15.65 2.45
C CYS A 26 28.65 -15.43 1.28
N PHE A 27 28.54 -16.36 0.33
CA PHE A 27 27.51 -16.32 -0.72
C PHE A 27 26.13 -16.74 -0.20
N ALA A 28 26.05 -17.49 0.89
CA ALA A 28 24.79 -17.82 1.54
C ALA A 28 24.17 -16.64 2.31
N GLN A 29 24.85 -15.48 2.41
CA GLN A 29 24.39 -14.32 3.19
C GLN A 29 24.35 -12.99 2.41
N VAL A 30 24.28 -13.03 1.08
CA VAL A 30 23.98 -11.83 0.29
C VAL A 30 22.85 -12.10 -0.70
N VAL A 31 21.74 -12.65 -0.18
CA VAL A 31 20.43 -12.13 -0.58
C VAL A 31 20.20 -10.96 0.39
N PRO A 32 20.00 -9.72 -0.09
CA PRO A 32 19.62 -8.61 0.78
C PRO A 32 18.52 -9.06 1.76
N GLY A 33 18.78 -8.83 3.04
CA GLY A 33 18.36 -9.67 4.18
C GLY A 33 16.89 -10.07 4.24
N ARG A 34 16.64 -11.37 4.38
CA ARG A 34 15.36 -11.95 4.85
C ARG A 34 14.85 -11.24 6.13
N ALA A 35 15.76 -10.82 7.01
CA ALA A 35 15.47 -10.17 8.28
C ALA A 35 14.85 -8.76 8.18
N ASP A 36 15.11 -7.99 7.11
CA ASP A 36 14.47 -6.67 6.91
C ASP A 36 13.07 -6.82 6.28
N TRP A 37 12.85 -7.86 5.48
CA TRP A 37 11.53 -8.19 4.94
C TRP A 37 10.57 -8.63 6.05
N ASP A 38 11.04 -9.43 7.01
CA ASP A 38 10.21 -9.98 8.10
C ASP A 38 9.64 -8.88 9.03
N ALA A 39 10.34 -7.76 9.22
CA ALA A 39 9.86 -6.65 10.06
C ALA A 39 8.72 -5.85 9.41
N LEU A 40 8.66 -5.86 8.07
CA LEU A 40 7.65 -5.21 7.26
C LEU A 40 6.79 -6.23 6.51
N THR A 41 6.72 -7.49 6.91
CA THR A 41 5.85 -8.46 6.25
C THR A 41 5.04 -9.16 7.33
N PRO A 42 3.69 -9.08 7.28
CA PRO A 42 2.87 -9.79 8.24
C PRO A 42 3.11 -11.30 8.11
N SER A 43 3.18 -12.00 9.24
CA SER A 43 3.44 -13.45 9.29
C SER A 43 2.27 -14.30 8.78
N ASP A 44 1.07 -13.71 8.72
CA ASP A 44 -0.15 -14.30 8.16
C ASP A 44 -1.04 -13.19 7.55
N ARG A 45 -1.99 -13.57 6.71
CA ARG A 45 -3.04 -12.68 6.17
C ARG A 45 -4.11 -12.33 7.19
N ASN A 46 -4.27 -13.12 8.26
CA ASN A 46 -5.31 -12.91 9.27
C ASN A 46 -4.91 -11.85 10.31
N VAL A 47 -4.67 -10.63 9.83
CA VAL A 47 -4.29 -9.48 10.66
C VAL A 47 -5.49 -8.53 10.80
N PRO A 48 -5.75 -7.95 11.99
CA PRO A 48 -6.79 -6.95 12.15
C PRO A 48 -6.56 -5.71 11.29
N LEU A 49 -7.65 -5.10 10.82
CA LEU A 49 -7.56 -3.92 9.95
C LEU A 49 -6.80 -2.77 10.64
N GLY A 50 -5.84 -2.15 9.93
CA GLY A 50 -5.05 -1.03 10.48
C GLY A 50 -3.93 -1.44 11.45
N SER A 51 -3.72 -2.74 11.69
CA SER A 51 -2.56 -3.25 12.45
C SER A 51 -1.25 -3.13 11.66
N TYR A 52 -1.35 -2.99 10.35
CA TYR A 52 -0.24 -3.05 9.42
C TYR A 52 -0.34 -1.89 8.42
N GLY A 53 0.16 -0.72 8.83
CA GLY A 53 0.13 0.50 8.03
C GLY A 53 -1.26 1.12 7.89
N LYS A 54 -1.39 2.08 6.96
CA LYS A 54 -2.68 2.71 6.65
C LYS A 54 -3.57 1.73 5.89
N SER A 55 -4.87 1.80 6.12
CA SER A 55 -5.86 0.98 5.43
C SER A 55 -6.72 1.81 4.49
N ALA A 56 -7.42 1.16 3.56
CA ALA A 56 -8.48 1.78 2.78
C ALA A 56 -9.71 0.87 2.70
N VAL A 57 -10.90 1.44 2.90
CA VAL A 57 -12.18 0.80 2.55
C VAL A 57 -12.44 1.06 1.07
N LEU A 58 -12.44 -0.01 0.27
CA LEU A 58 -12.63 0.02 -1.17
C LEU A 58 -14.01 -0.52 -1.53
N VAL A 59 -14.91 0.38 -1.92
CA VAL A 59 -16.27 0.07 -2.38
C VAL A 59 -16.26 -0.16 -3.89
N ILE A 60 -16.67 -1.34 -4.32
CA ILE A 60 -16.67 -1.75 -5.73
C ILE A 60 -18.09 -1.75 -6.29
N ASP A 61 -18.33 -0.88 -7.27
CA ASP A 61 -19.51 -0.87 -8.15
C ASP A 61 -20.87 -0.86 -7.43
N VAL A 62 -21.01 -0.14 -6.32
CA VAL A 62 -22.31 0.03 -5.63
C VAL A 62 -22.98 1.32 -6.11
N GLN A 63 -23.49 1.27 -7.34
CA GLN A 63 -24.00 2.40 -8.11
C GLN A 63 -25.34 2.08 -8.78
N ARG A 64 -26.06 3.10 -9.25
CA ARG A 64 -27.36 2.95 -9.93
C ARG A 64 -27.34 1.95 -11.08
N GLN A 65 -26.26 1.90 -11.86
CA GLN A 65 -26.08 0.97 -12.97
C GLN A 65 -26.35 -0.49 -12.60
N CYS A 66 -26.06 -0.92 -11.38
CA CYS A 66 -26.08 -2.32 -10.98
C CYS A 66 -26.68 -2.56 -9.59
N SER A 67 -27.18 -1.55 -8.91
CA SER A 67 -27.74 -1.69 -7.55
C SER A 67 -29.18 -1.16 -7.42
N VAL A 68 -29.90 -0.96 -8.53
CA VAL A 68 -31.31 -0.50 -8.50
C VAL A 68 -32.16 -1.41 -9.37
N ARG A 69 -33.26 -1.92 -8.78
CA ARG A 69 -34.24 -2.77 -9.47
C ARG A 69 -34.85 -2.03 -10.66
N GLY A 70 -34.89 -2.68 -11.82
CA GLY A 70 -35.48 -2.11 -13.05
C GLY A 70 -34.66 -0.99 -13.70
N GLU A 71 -33.44 -0.71 -13.21
CA GLU A 71 -32.52 0.25 -13.82
C GLU A 71 -31.23 -0.45 -14.29
N GLY A 72 -30.50 0.20 -15.20
CA GLY A 72 -29.16 -0.25 -15.61
C GLY A 72 -29.12 -1.68 -16.13
N VAL A 73 -28.28 -2.54 -15.55
CA VAL A 73 -28.17 -3.95 -15.96
C VAL A 73 -29.42 -4.78 -15.65
N TRP A 74 -30.35 -4.24 -14.87
CA TRP A 74 -31.58 -4.91 -14.44
C TRP A 74 -32.82 -4.42 -15.17
N ALA A 75 -32.68 -3.51 -16.15
CA ALA A 75 -33.82 -2.91 -16.85
C ALA A 75 -34.68 -3.94 -17.60
N ASP A 76 -34.05 -4.96 -18.19
CA ASP A 76 -34.71 -5.99 -19.00
C ASP A 76 -34.86 -7.34 -18.27
N LEU A 77 -34.44 -7.42 -17.01
CA LEU A 77 -34.52 -8.63 -16.18
C LEU A 77 -35.76 -8.61 -15.30
N GLN A 78 -36.40 -9.78 -15.15
CA GLN A 78 -37.45 -9.94 -14.15
C GLN A 78 -36.81 -10.07 -12.76
N PRO A 79 -37.41 -9.51 -11.68
CA PRO A 79 -36.89 -9.65 -10.32
C PRO A 79 -36.67 -11.10 -9.88
N SER A 80 -37.42 -12.05 -10.45
CA SER A 80 -37.28 -13.50 -10.22
C SER A 80 -36.00 -14.10 -10.79
N ASP A 81 -35.29 -13.39 -11.67
CA ASP A 81 -34.12 -13.93 -12.38
C ASP A 81 -32.87 -13.94 -11.48
N SER A 82 -32.86 -13.16 -10.39
CA SER A 82 -31.77 -13.12 -9.41
C SER A 82 -32.29 -12.79 -8.01
N PRO A 83 -33.07 -13.71 -7.38
CA PRO A 83 -33.71 -13.45 -6.09
C PRO A 83 -32.65 -13.25 -4.99
N TYR A 84 -31.62 -14.09 -4.97
CA TYR A 84 -30.51 -13.99 -4.01
C TYR A 84 -29.86 -12.61 -4.01
N PHE A 85 -29.54 -12.07 -5.20
CA PHE A 85 -28.87 -10.78 -5.33
C PHE A 85 -29.65 -9.69 -4.61
N PHE A 86 -30.94 -9.58 -4.92
CA PHE A 86 -31.74 -8.50 -4.34
C PHE A 86 -32.16 -8.76 -2.90
N ASP A 87 -32.27 -10.01 -2.47
CA ASP A 87 -32.49 -10.36 -1.06
C ASP A 87 -31.29 -9.93 -0.19
N LYS A 88 -30.08 -9.97 -0.75
CA LYS A 88 -28.84 -9.57 -0.06
C LYS A 88 -28.47 -8.11 -0.24
N LEU A 89 -28.90 -7.46 -1.32
CA LEU A 89 -28.50 -6.11 -1.69
C LEU A 89 -28.70 -5.09 -0.56
N ASP A 90 -29.87 -5.08 0.09
CA ASP A 90 -30.17 -4.12 1.15
C ASP A 90 -29.29 -4.34 2.40
N SER A 91 -29.08 -5.60 2.79
CA SER A 91 -28.17 -5.94 3.89
C SER A 91 -26.72 -5.57 3.57
N MET A 92 -26.27 -5.86 2.33
CA MET A 92 -24.93 -5.51 1.86
C MET A 92 -24.70 -3.99 1.93
N VAL A 93 -25.64 -3.19 1.40
CA VAL A 93 -25.55 -1.72 1.42
C VAL A 93 -25.56 -1.19 2.86
N THR A 94 -26.37 -1.78 3.74
CA THR A 94 -26.41 -1.42 5.17
C THR A 94 -25.07 -1.68 5.85
N ASN A 95 -24.46 -2.85 5.60
CA ASN A 95 -23.17 -3.23 6.13
C ASN A 95 -22.05 -2.30 5.63
N ILE A 96 -22.03 -1.99 4.33
CA ILE A 96 -21.08 -1.03 3.75
C ILE A 96 -21.23 0.34 4.42
N ALA A 97 -22.45 0.82 4.66
CA ALA A 97 -22.69 2.10 5.33
C ALA A 97 -22.14 2.14 6.77
N GLN A 98 -22.20 1.03 7.50
CA GLN A 98 -21.61 0.92 8.85
C GLN A 98 -20.07 0.97 8.80
N LEU A 99 -19.46 0.19 7.89
CA LEU A 99 -18.01 0.16 7.71
C LEU A 99 -17.45 1.53 7.29
N LEU A 100 -18.11 2.21 6.35
CA LEU A 100 -17.73 3.56 5.91
C LEU A 100 -17.77 4.55 7.06
N ARG A 101 -18.82 4.52 7.89
CA ARG A 101 -18.93 5.40 9.06
C ARG A 101 -17.75 5.20 10.01
N CYS A 102 -17.46 3.96 10.37
CA CYS A 102 -16.38 3.63 11.29
C CYS A 102 -14.99 4.00 10.70
N ALA A 103 -14.78 3.76 9.40
CA ALA A 103 -13.54 4.15 8.73
C ALA A 103 -13.32 5.67 8.77
N ARG A 104 -14.39 6.45 8.53
CA ARG A 104 -14.34 7.93 8.54
C ARG A 104 -14.10 8.53 9.91
N GLU A 105 -14.49 7.85 10.99
CA GLU A 105 -14.16 8.27 12.36
C GLU A 105 -12.65 8.26 12.62
N ASN A 106 -11.86 7.54 11.81
CA ASN A 106 -10.40 7.49 11.90
C ASN A 106 -9.72 7.65 10.52
N ARG A 107 -9.93 8.78 9.85
CA ARG A 107 -9.30 9.11 8.55
C ARG A 107 -7.76 9.16 8.58
N VAL A 108 -7.17 9.28 9.76
CA VAL A 108 -5.71 9.19 9.93
C VAL A 108 -5.22 7.78 9.58
N LYS A 109 -5.96 6.73 9.96
CA LYS A 109 -5.62 5.33 9.67
C LYS A 109 -6.34 4.76 8.46
N ASN A 110 -7.46 5.33 8.05
CA ASN A 110 -8.33 4.75 7.03
C ASN A 110 -8.65 5.73 5.91
N GLU A 111 -8.47 5.30 4.68
CA GLU A 111 -9.00 5.97 3.49
C GLU A 111 -10.35 5.38 3.08
N VAL A 112 -11.15 6.18 2.37
CA VAL A 112 -12.40 5.72 1.75
C VAL A 112 -12.29 5.93 0.24
N VAL A 113 -12.41 4.82 -0.49
CA VAL A 113 -12.26 4.79 -1.95
C VAL A 113 -13.47 4.11 -2.58
N TYR A 114 -14.05 4.77 -3.57
CA TYR A 114 -15.13 4.25 -4.39
C TYR A 114 -14.63 3.99 -5.81
N THR A 115 -15.06 2.87 -6.35
CA THR A 115 -14.94 2.57 -7.78
C THR A 115 -16.32 2.31 -8.34
N TYR A 116 -16.51 2.70 -9.59
CA TYR A 116 -17.79 2.59 -10.29
C TYR A 116 -17.54 2.55 -11.78
N VAL A 117 -18.41 1.86 -12.51
CA VAL A 117 -18.36 1.78 -13.96
C VAL A 117 -18.81 3.12 -14.56
N GLU A 118 -17.88 3.79 -15.23
CA GLU A 118 -18.11 4.98 -16.03
C GLU A 118 -16.93 5.16 -17.01
N ALA A 119 -17.24 5.43 -18.27
CA ALA A 119 -16.27 5.75 -19.29
C ALA A 119 -15.78 7.20 -19.17
N LEU A 120 -14.52 7.42 -19.57
CA LEU A 120 -13.96 8.77 -19.71
C LEU A 120 -14.50 9.50 -20.96
N THR A 121 -15.12 8.76 -21.87
CA THR A 121 -15.68 9.26 -23.13
C THR A 121 -17.20 9.05 -23.18
N SER A 122 -17.90 9.93 -23.91
CA SER A 122 -19.35 9.85 -24.07
C SER A 122 -19.81 8.68 -24.95
N ASP A 123 -18.92 8.14 -25.79
CA ASP A 123 -19.16 6.98 -26.66
C ASP A 123 -18.56 5.67 -26.10
N CYS A 124 -18.01 5.72 -24.88
CA CYS A 124 -17.39 4.58 -24.20
C CYS A 124 -16.25 3.92 -24.99
N ARG A 125 -15.59 4.62 -25.93
CA ARG A 125 -14.53 4.03 -26.76
C ARG A 125 -13.29 3.63 -25.94
N ASP A 126 -13.11 4.23 -24.77
CA ASP A 126 -12.07 3.90 -23.80
C ASP A 126 -12.36 2.64 -22.98
N ALA A 127 -13.56 2.06 -23.10
CA ALA A 127 -13.86 0.83 -22.38
C ALA A 127 -13.03 -0.37 -22.85
N SER A 128 -12.76 -1.29 -21.92
CA SER A 128 -12.07 -2.54 -22.22
C SER A 128 -12.82 -3.36 -23.29
N LEU A 129 -12.10 -4.23 -23.98
CA LEU A 129 -12.71 -5.11 -24.98
C LEU A 129 -13.82 -5.99 -24.36
N ASP A 130 -13.58 -6.53 -23.18
CA ASP A 130 -14.59 -7.32 -22.46
C ASP A 130 -15.85 -6.49 -22.21
N TYR A 131 -15.74 -5.26 -21.68
CA TYR A 131 -16.93 -4.42 -21.45
C TYR A 131 -17.64 -4.02 -22.74
N LYS A 132 -16.93 -3.93 -23.87
CA LYS A 132 -17.54 -3.70 -25.19
C LYS A 132 -18.31 -4.92 -25.68
N LEU A 133 -17.82 -6.14 -25.42
CA LEU A 133 -18.44 -7.39 -25.85
C LEU A 133 -19.58 -7.81 -24.90
N SER A 134 -19.30 -7.79 -23.60
CA SER A 134 -20.24 -8.06 -22.51
C SER A 134 -21.28 -6.94 -22.34
N GLY A 135 -21.03 -5.75 -22.92
CA GLY A 135 -21.88 -4.57 -22.91
C GLY A 135 -23.04 -4.57 -23.92
N GLY A 136 -23.34 -5.70 -24.55
CA GLY A 136 -24.38 -5.83 -25.58
C GLY A 136 -25.80 -5.56 -25.06
N PRO A 137 -26.84 -5.65 -25.92
CA PRO A 137 -28.24 -5.33 -25.58
C PRO A 137 -28.75 -6.04 -24.32
N SER A 138 -28.22 -7.23 -24.03
CA SER A 138 -28.61 -8.06 -22.90
C SER A 138 -27.94 -7.70 -21.56
N ARG A 139 -26.90 -6.85 -21.56
CA ARG A 139 -26.18 -6.43 -20.34
C ARG A 139 -25.46 -5.09 -20.57
N PRO A 140 -26.09 -3.94 -20.30
CA PRO A 140 -25.58 -2.62 -20.70
C PRO A 140 -24.41 -2.11 -19.83
N LEU A 141 -23.27 -2.81 -19.81
CA LEU A 141 -22.06 -2.45 -19.04
C LEU A 141 -21.35 -1.17 -19.53
N LEU A 142 -21.71 -0.65 -20.70
CA LEU A 142 -21.21 0.62 -21.19
C LEU A 142 -21.96 1.78 -20.51
N VAL A 143 -21.26 2.50 -19.64
CA VAL A 143 -21.78 3.68 -18.93
C VAL A 143 -21.06 4.93 -19.45
N PRO A 144 -21.69 5.75 -20.31
CA PRO A 144 -21.09 6.99 -20.81
C PRO A 144 -20.74 7.97 -19.71
N LYS A 145 -19.73 8.81 -19.96
CA LYS A 145 -19.38 9.94 -19.09
C LYS A 145 -20.59 10.83 -18.78
N GLY A 146 -20.81 11.13 -17.50
CA GLY A 146 -21.91 11.95 -16.99
C GLY A 146 -23.24 11.21 -16.90
N SER A 147 -23.28 9.90 -17.17
CA SER A 147 -24.50 9.11 -17.10
C SER A 147 -25.05 9.07 -15.67
N PRO A 148 -26.36 9.29 -15.44
CA PRO A 148 -26.98 9.08 -14.12
C PRO A 148 -26.78 7.67 -13.56
N ARG A 149 -26.54 6.68 -14.44
CA ARG A 149 -26.23 5.29 -14.04
C ARG A 149 -24.89 5.19 -13.28
N ALA A 150 -23.98 6.15 -13.47
CA ALA A 150 -22.71 6.23 -12.77
C ALA A 150 -22.87 6.57 -11.26
N GLN A 151 -24.01 7.12 -10.85
CA GLN A 151 -24.19 7.64 -9.50
C GLN A 151 -24.14 6.53 -8.43
N ILE A 152 -23.33 6.74 -7.40
CA ILE A 152 -23.29 5.92 -6.19
C ILE A 152 -24.64 5.99 -5.46
N LEU A 153 -25.03 4.90 -4.80
CA LEU A 153 -26.29 4.84 -4.07
C LEU A 153 -26.38 5.89 -2.94
N PRO A 154 -27.55 6.52 -2.73
CA PRO A 154 -27.73 7.53 -1.67
C PRO A 154 -27.38 7.02 -0.25
N GLN A 155 -27.61 5.74 0.04
CA GLN A 155 -27.39 5.11 1.34
C GLN A 155 -25.90 5.09 1.74
N ILE A 156 -25.01 5.08 0.75
CA ILE A 156 -23.55 5.07 0.93
C ILE A 156 -22.90 6.25 0.21
N LYS A 157 -23.64 7.36 0.12
CA LYS A 157 -23.22 8.55 -0.62
C LYS A 157 -21.79 8.96 -0.23
N PRO A 158 -20.90 9.20 -1.21
CA PRO A 158 -19.57 9.69 -0.93
C PRO A 158 -19.59 11.06 -0.25
N GLU A 159 -18.66 11.25 0.69
CA GLU A 159 -18.38 12.54 1.32
C GLU A 159 -17.36 13.35 0.50
N ALA A 160 -17.19 14.63 0.85
CA ALA A 160 -16.38 15.56 0.06
C ALA A 160 -14.90 15.16 -0.09
N ASP A 161 -14.35 14.41 0.86
CA ASP A 161 -12.95 13.98 0.91
C ASP A 161 -12.76 12.50 0.52
N ASP A 162 -13.82 11.84 0.06
CA ASP A 162 -13.71 10.45 -0.41
C ASP A 162 -13.16 10.39 -1.83
N ILE A 163 -12.38 9.36 -2.12
CA ILE A 163 -11.75 9.18 -3.43
C ILE A 163 -12.71 8.44 -4.35
N LEU A 164 -12.97 8.99 -5.54
CA LEU A 164 -13.86 8.41 -6.55
C LEU A 164 -13.09 8.11 -7.83
N LEU A 165 -13.04 6.84 -8.23
CA LEU A 165 -12.28 6.39 -9.41
C LEU A 165 -13.22 5.66 -10.40
N PRO A 166 -13.60 6.29 -11.52
CA PRO A 166 -14.37 5.62 -12.55
C PRO A 166 -13.51 4.55 -13.24
N LYS A 167 -14.09 3.39 -13.53
CA LYS A 167 -13.40 2.25 -14.15
C LYS A 167 -14.14 1.72 -15.38
N THR A 168 -13.39 1.06 -16.26
CA THR A 168 -13.92 0.50 -17.52
C THR A 168 -13.47 -0.95 -17.79
N SER A 169 -13.07 -1.65 -16.72
CA SER A 169 -12.72 -3.07 -16.68
C SER A 169 -13.22 -3.72 -15.39
N CYS A 170 -13.14 -5.05 -15.30
CA CYS A 170 -13.48 -5.80 -14.08
C CYS A 170 -12.58 -5.41 -12.90
N SER A 171 -11.27 -5.62 -13.01
CA SER A 171 -10.34 -5.16 -11.97
C SER A 171 -10.20 -3.64 -12.01
N VAL A 172 -10.25 -3.02 -10.83
CA VAL A 172 -10.04 -1.59 -10.60
C VAL A 172 -8.61 -1.18 -10.96
N PHE A 173 -7.63 -2.07 -10.80
CA PHE A 173 -6.21 -1.77 -11.02
C PHE A 173 -5.83 -1.66 -12.50
N GLN A 174 -6.66 -2.21 -13.39
CA GLN A 174 -6.35 -2.25 -14.83
C GLN A 174 -6.84 -1.01 -15.60
N SER A 175 -7.85 -0.30 -15.09
CA SER A 175 -8.45 0.86 -15.78
C SER A 175 -8.44 2.15 -14.96
N THR A 176 -7.80 2.15 -13.79
CA THR A 176 -7.67 3.35 -12.95
C THR A 176 -6.22 3.57 -12.51
N ASN A 177 -5.94 4.73 -11.93
CA ASN A 177 -4.67 5.05 -11.28
C ASN A 177 -4.66 4.69 -9.78
N ILE A 178 -5.55 3.80 -9.32
CA ILE A 178 -5.75 3.52 -7.89
C ILE A 178 -4.47 3.09 -7.17
N ASP A 179 -3.63 2.25 -7.80
CA ASP A 179 -2.38 1.79 -7.20
C ASP A 179 -1.42 2.94 -6.89
N TYR A 180 -1.28 3.87 -7.82
CA TYR A 180 -0.49 5.08 -7.62
C TYR A 180 -1.04 5.90 -6.45
N VAL A 181 -2.36 6.09 -6.38
CA VAL A 181 -3.01 6.87 -5.31
C VAL A 181 -2.81 6.19 -3.95
N LEU A 182 -3.12 4.90 -3.83
CA LEU A 182 -3.01 4.14 -2.59
C LEU A 182 -1.57 4.12 -2.05
N ARG A 183 -0.56 3.93 -2.92
CA ARG A 183 0.84 3.95 -2.48
C ARG A 183 1.28 5.32 -1.96
N ASN A 184 0.84 6.41 -2.59
CA ASN A 184 1.15 7.76 -2.10
C ASN A 184 0.44 8.09 -0.78
N LEU A 185 -0.71 7.47 -0.52
CA LEU A 185 -1.42 7.56 0.76
C LEU A 185 -0.83 6.62 1.84
N GLY A 186 0.19 5.82 1.49
CA GLY A 186 0.80 4.86 2.40
C GLY A 186 -0.11 3.68 2.75
N VAL A 187 -1.15 3.43 1.95
CA VAL A 187 -2.08 2.31 2.18
C VAL A 187 -1.35 0.98 1.94
N LYS A 188 -1.52 0.07 2.90
CA LYS A 188 -0.95 -1.29 2.89
C LYS A 188 -2.02 -2.36 3.00
N HIS A 189 -3.20 -2.03 3.53
CA HIS A 189 -4.30 -2.98 3.74
C HIS A 189 -5.60 -2.49 3.10
N LEU A 190 -6.21 -3.31 2.27
CA LEU A 190 -7.50 -3.03 1.63
C LEU A 190 -8.61 -3.84 2.29
N LEU A 191 -9.65 -3.14 2.74
CA LEU A 191 -10.94 -3.71 3.11
C LEU A 191 -11.86 -3.62 1.89
N VAL A 192 -12.12 -4.75 1.23
CA VAL A 192 -12.85 -4.80 -0.04
C VAL A 192 -14.31 -5.20 0.19
N VAL A 193 -15.21 -4.39 -0.37
CA VAL A 193 -16.67 -4.56 -0.30
C VAL A 193 -17.33 -4.24 -1.64
N GLY A 194 -18.57 -4.68 -1.84
CA GLY A 194 -19.37 -4.35 -3.02
C GLY A 194 -19.62 -5.54 -3.96
N GLN A 195 -19.61 -5.29 -5.27
CA GLN A 195 -20.13 -6.28 -6.22
C GLN A 195 -19.38 -6.33 -7.56
N LEU A 196 -19.42 -7.46 -8.29
CA LEU A 196 -19.92 -8.78 -7.86
C LEU A 196 -18.79 -9.59 -7.21
N THR A 197 -19.11 -10.41 -6.20
CA THR A 197 -18.13 -11.20 -5.42
C THR A 197 -17.18 -12.01 -6.30
N ASN A 198 -17.71 -12.74 -7.28
CA ASN A 198 -16.95 -13.59 -8.21
C ASN A 198 -16.52 -12.88 -9.51
N GLN A 199 -16.62 -11.55 -9.58
CA GLN A 199 -16.21 -10.79 -10.76
C GLN A 199 -15.29 -9.63 -10.36
N CYS A 200 -15.80 -8.40 -10.26
CA CYS A 200 -15.00 -7.21 -9.97
C CYS A 200 -14.29 -7.30 -8.62
N VAL A 201 -14.94 -7.87 -7.59
CA VAL A 201 -14.36 -8.06 -6.26
C VAL A 201 -13.20 -9.06 -6.34
N GLU A 202 -13.44 -10.28 -6.84
CA GLU A 202 -12.39 -11.30 -7.02
C GLU A 202 -11.22 -10.81 -7.86
N SER A 203 -11.50 -10.11 -8.97
CA SER A 203 -10.45 -9.56 -9.84
C SER A 203 -9.61 -8.50 -9.11
N CYS A 204 -10.26 -7.62 -8.34
CA CYS A 204 -9.57 -6.63 -7.51
C CYS A 204 -8.71 -7.29 -6.43
N VAL A 205 -9.21 -8.33 -5.76
CA VAL A 205 -8.51 -9.02 -4.68
C VAL A 205 -7.24 -9.70 -5.19
N ARG A 206 -7.31 -10.37 -6.34
CA ARG A 206 -6.14 -11.03 -6.94
C ARG A 206 -5.08 -10.02 -7.36
N ASP A 207 -5.48 -8.96 -8.06
CA ASP A 207 -4.55 -7.90 -8.46
C ASP A 207 -3.93 -7.18 -7.24
N ALA A 208 -4.73 -6.89 -6.21
CA ALA A 208 -4.24 -6.27 -4.98
C ALA A 208 -3.20 -7.15 -4.25
N ALA A 209 -3.47 -8.44 -4.14
CA ALA A 209 -2.55 -9.39 -3.51
C ALA A 209 -1.22 -9.45 -4.28
N ASP A 210 -1.26 -9.53 -5.61
CA ASP A 210 -0.06 -9.55 -6.45
C ASP A 210 0.72 -8.22 -6.40
N LEU A 211 0.02 -7.09 -6.23
CA LEU A 211 0.63 -5.77 -6.03
C LEU A 211 1.20 -5.54 -4.62
N GLY A 212 1.03 -6.51 -3.72
CA GLY A 212 1.61 -6.51 -2.37
C GLY A 212 0.75 -5.83 -1.31
N TYR A 213 -0.57 -5.69 -1.52
CA TYR A 213 -1.48 -5.24 -0.47
C TYR A 213 -1.92 -6.43 0.39
N LEU A 214 -2.05 -6.21 1.70
CA LEU A 214 -2.92 -7.04 2.52
C LEU A 214 -4.36 -6.81 2.10
N VAL A 215 -5.17 -7.87 2.07
CA VAL A 215 -6.55 -7.78 1.62
C VAL A 215 -7.46 -8.49 2.61
N THR A 216 -8.49 -7.80 3.06
CA THR A 216 -9.63 -8.35 3.79
C THR A 216 -10.89 -8.16 2.96
N VAL A 217 -11.59 -9.25 2.64
CA VAL A 217 -12.91 -9.22 2.01
C VAL A 217 -13.96 -9.36 3.11
N VAL A 218 -14.95 -8.47 3.09
CA VAL A 218 -16.07 -8.53 4.03
C VAL A 218 -17.23 -9.23 3.35
N GLU A 219 -17.45 -10.50 3.67
CA GLU A 219 -18.30 -11.39 2.87
C GLU A 219 -19.76 -10.94 2.84
N ASP A 220 -20.30 -10.51 3.97
CA ASP A 220 -21.69 -10.01 4.11
C ASP A 220 -21.85 -8.55 3.67
N ALA A 221 -20.76 -7.90 3.26
CA ALA A 221 -20.75 -6.61 2.55
C ALA A 221 -20.38 -6.80 1.06
N CYS A 222 -20.47 -8.03 0.55
CA CYS A 222 -20.37 -8.35 -0.86
C CYS A 222 -21.61 -9.12 -1.36
N VAL A 223 -21.84 -9.12 -2.67
CA VAL A 223 -22.93 -9.91 -3.27
C VAL A 223 -22.58 -10.40 -4.68
N ALA A 224 -23.14 -11.54 -5.09
CA ALA A 224 -23.10 -12.05 -6.45
C ALA A 224 -24.52 -12.30 -6.99
N LEU A 225 -24.64 -12.71 -8.26
CA LEU A 225 -25.94 -12.98 -8.90
C LEU A 225 -26.66 -14.21 -8.31
N SER A 226 -25.91 -15.13 -7.74
CA SER A 226 -26.42 -16.33 -7.06
C SER A 226 -25.60 -16.62 -5.80
N GLU A 227 -26.15 -17.40 -4.88
CA GLU A 227 -25.45 -17.85 -3.69
C GLU A 227 -24.24 -18.73 -4.04
N GLU A 228 -24.40 -19.59 -5.05
CA GLU A 228 -23.33 -20.47 -5.54
C GLU A 228 -22.15 -19.65 -6.09
N ASP A 229 -22.44 -18.62 -6.89
CA ASP A 229 -21.43 -17.70 -7.41
C ASP A 229 -20.71 -16.96 -6.27
N HIS A 230 -21.47 -16.49 -5.27
CA HIS A 230 -20.92 -15.80 -4.12
C HIS A 230 -19.94 -16.70 -3.35
N ILE A 231 -20.37 -17.91 -2.99
CA ILE A 231 -19.55 -18.89 -2.28
C ILE A 231 -18.32 -19.29 -3.11
N THR A 232 -18.47 -19.46 -4.42
CA THR A 232 -17.36 -19.81 -5.32
C THR A 232 -16.33 -18.69 -5.35
N GLY A 233 -16.76 -17.43 -5.49
CA GLY A 233 -15.85 -16.28 -5.45
C GLY A 233 -15.07 -16.20 -4.12
N LEU A 234 -15.76 -16.39 -2.98
CA LEU A 234 -15.09 -16.43 -1.67
C LEU A 234 -14.06 -17.55 -1.59
N LYS A 235 -14.38 -18.77 -2.06
CA LYS A 235 -13.42 -19.89 -2.09
C LYS A 235 -12.20 -19.59 -2.95
N ASN A 236 -12.40 -18.97 -4.12
CA ASN A 236 -11.30 -18.57 -5.00
C ASN A 236 -10.39 -17.52 -4.35
N MET A 237 -10.95 -16.62 -3.55
CA MET A 237 -10.23 -15.55 -2.87
C MET A 237 -9.54 -15.97 -1.56
N ALA A 238 -9.89 -17.11 -0.96
CA ALA A 238 -9.36 -17.53 0.34
C ALA A 238 -7.81 -17.67 0.36
N GLY A 239 -7.19 -17.95 -0.78
CA GLY A 239 -5.74 -17.98 -0.95
C GLY A 239 -5.08 -16.59 -1.11
N PHE A 240 -5.87 -15.53 -1.28
CA PHE A 240 -5.40 -14.17 -1.61
C PHE A 240 -5.85 -13.11 -0.58
N ALA A 241 -6.90 -13.37 0.18
CA ALA A 241 -7.43 -12.45 1.19
C ALA A 241 -7.81 -13.16 2.48
N ARG A 242 -7.91 -12.38 3.56
CA ARG A 242 -8.68 -12.71 4.76
C ARG A 242 -10.17 -12.52 4.45
N ILE A 243 -11.03 -13.46 4.85
CA ILE A 243 -12.48 -13.38 4.64
C ILE A 243 -13.16 -13.38 6.00
N ILE A 244 -13.91 -12.31 6.31
CA ILE A 244 -14.58 -12.12 7.61
C ILE A 244 -15.92 -11.39 7.45
N THR A 245 -16.70 -11.31 8.52
CA THR A 245 -17.98 -10.60 8.52
C THR A 245 -17.81 -9.12 8.87
N THR A 246 -18.83 -8.32 8.56
CA THR A 246 -18.92 -6.91 8.95
C THR A 246 -18.84 -6.75 10.46
N THR A 247 -19.46 -7.67 11.21
CA THR A 247 -19.45 -7.66 12.67
C THR A 247 -18.03 -7.77 13.21
N ASP A 248 -17.22 -8.70 12.68
CA ASP A 248 -15.84 -8.90 13.13
C ASP A 248 -14.96 -7.68 12.83
N VAL A 249 -15.10 -7.09 11.65
CA VAL A 249 -14.37 -5.86 11.28
C VAL A 249 -14.71 -4.72 12.24
N LEU A 250 -15.99 -4.53 12.56
CA LEU A 250 -16.44 -3.46 13.46
C LEU A 250 -15.91 -3.67 14.88
N MET A 251 -15.81 -4.92 15.36
CA MET A 251 -15.17 -5.22 16.64
C MET A 251 -13.68 -4.83 16.63
N GLU A 252 -12.95 -5.16 15.58
CA GLU A 252 -11.52 -4.80 15.44
C GLU A 252 -11.28 -3.28 15.39
N LEU A 253 -12.16 -2.56 14.71
CA LEU A 253 -12.08 -1.10 14.62
C LEU A 253 -12.44 -0.41 15.96
N ALA A 254 -13.34 -1.00 16.74
CA ALA A 254 -13.71 -0.50 18.07
C ALA A 254 -12.61 -0.78 19.12
N ASP A 255 -11.95 -1.94 19.03
CA ASP A 255 -10.89 -2.36 19.96
C ASP A 255 -9.53 -1.71 19.67
N SER A 256 -9.38 -1.07 18.51
CA SER A 256 -8.21 -0.26 18.20
C SER A 256 -8.30 1.06 18.97
N PRO A 257 -7.55 1.26 20.08
CA PRO A 257 -7.57 2.54 20.77
C PRO A 257 -7.19 3.62 19.75
N CYS A 258 -8.00 4.68 19.70
CA CYS A 258 -7.62 5.94 19.09
C CYS A 258 -6.29 6.30 19.75
N SER A 259 -5.17 6.07 19.05
CA SER A 259 -3.85 6.26 19.63
C SER A 259 -3.77 7.72 19.99
N ALA A 260 -3.78 8.01 21.29
CA ALA A 260 -3.51 9.32 21.82
C ALA A 260 -2.22 9.81 21.17
N ASP A 261 -2.28 11.03 20.63
CA ASP A 261 -1.13 11.83 20.20
C ASP A 261 0.00 11.67 21.22
N THR A 262 0.96 10.81 20.91
CA THR A 262 2.31 10.89 21.46
C THR A 262 3.08 11.64 20.40
N ASP A 263 3.10 12.97 20.56
CA ASP A 263 4.06 13.94 20.01
C ASP A 263 3.42 15.33 19.75
N ARG A 264 2.62 15.83 20.70
CA ARG A 264 2.41 17.27 20.86
C ARG A 264 3.01 17.74 22.18
N GLU A 265 4.29 18.08 22.13
CA GLU A 265 4.88 18.97 23.12
C GLU A 265 4.08 20.27 23.17
N THR A 266 3.58 20.55 24.36
CA THR A 266 2.97 21.80 24.77
C THR A 266 3.92 22.98 24.53
N LYS A 267 3.58 23.85 23.57
CA LYS A 267 4.03 25.24 23.58
C LYS A 267 2.89 26.14 24.02
N THR A 268 3.11 26.72 25.19
CA THR A 268 2.30 27.69 25.91
C THR A 268 1.95 28.92 25.08
N ASP A 269 0.77 29.44 25.39
CA ASP A 269 0.11 30.61 24.81
C ASP A 269 0.99 31.87 24.80
N VAL A 270 1.02 32.56 23.65
CA VAL A 270 1.33 33.99 23.60
C VAL A 270 0.17 34.71 22.92
N VAL A 271 -0.45 35.57 23.72
CA VAL A 271 -1.58 36.46 23.40
C VAL A 271 -1.25 37.38 22.23
N ALA A 272 -2.20 37.54 21.31
CA ALA A 272 -2.14 38.44 20.16
C ALA A 272 -2.58 39.87 20.49
N ALA A 273 -1.90 40.88 19.94
CA ALA A 273 -2.42 42.19 19.52
C ALA A 273 -1.33 42.97 18.71
N PRO A 274 -1.66 44.05 17.96
CA PRO A 274 -2.17 44.01 16.59
C PRO A 274 -1.24 44.68 15.56
N ALA A 275 -1.67 44.64 14.29
CA ALA A 275 -0.96 45.04 13.08
C ALA A 275 -0.57 46.53 12.96
N SER A 276 0.64 46.79 12.43
CA SER A 276 0.90 47.69 11.28
C SER A 276 2.41 47.88 11.08
N ALA A 277 2.89 47.72 9.84
CA ALA A 277 3.90 48.54 9.16
C ALA A 277 4.56 47.76 8.02
N GLN A 278 4.74 48.48 6.91
CA GLN A 278 5.26 48.04 5.63
C GLN A 278 6.77 47.71 5.68
N THR A 279 7.20 47.12 4.55
CA THR A 279 8.47 47.28 3.82
C THR A 279 9.54 46.18 3.88
N SER A 280 9.96 45.85 2.65
CA SER A 280 11.22 45.26 2.18
C SER A 280 11.27 43.75 1.93
N VAL A 281 11.55 43.44 0.66
CA VAL A 281 11.95 42.14 0.13
C VAL A 281 13.28 41.78 0.77
N GLY A 282 13.26 40.76 1.64
CA GLY A 282 14.42 40.23 2.35
C GLY A 282 14.72 38.80 1.91
N VAL A 283 15.98 38.59 1.55
CA VAL A 283 16.61 37.35 1.09
C VAL A 283 16.26 36.14 1.98
N LEU A 284 15.98 34.99 1.35
CA LEU A 284 15.84 33.68 2.01
C LEU A 284 17.10 33.35 2.80
N ASN A 285 17.07 33.53 4.12
CA ASN A 285 18.10 33.00 5.01
C ASN A 285 17.85 31.51 5.23
N ALA A 286 18.93 30.75 5.03
CA ALA A 286 19.03 29.30 5.23
C ALA A 286 18.65 28.90 6.67
N LEU A 287 18.03 27.72 6.79
CA LEU A 287 17.85 27.01 8.06
C LEU A 287 19.23 26.77 8.72
N PRO A 288 19.35 26.80 10.07
CA PRO A 288 20.63 26.63 10.74
C PRO A 288 21.18 25.21 10.51
N GLU A 289 22.39 25.13 9.97
CA GLU A 289 23.13 23.87 9.83
C GLU A 289 23.52 23.35 11.21
N ILE A 290 23.05 22.14 11.55
CA ILE A 290 23.53 21.41 12.73
C ILE A 290 24.71 20.56 12.28
N GLU A 291 25.93 21.04 12.52
CA GLU A 291 27.16 20.30 12.25
C GLU A 291 27.53 19.47 13.50
N CYS A 292 27.17 18.18 13.51
CA CYS A 292 27.56 17.26 14.58
C CYS A 292 29.01 16.79 14.39
N ASN A 293 29.96 17.44 15.08
CA ASN A 293 31.38 17.07 15.05
C ASN A 293 31.72 16.01 16.12
N TYR A 294 31.60 14.72 15.77
CA TYR A 294 32.14 13.62 16.58
C TYR A 294 33.57 13.27 16.14
N LYS A 295 34.55 13.41 17.05
CA LYS A 295 35.94 12.95 16.81
C LYS A 295 36.11 11.53 17.35
N TYR A 296 36.27 10.57 16.45
CA TYR A 296 36.75 9.23 16.80
C TYR A 296 38.18 9.02 16.28
N PHE A 297 39.05 8.50 17.15
CA PHE A 297 40.39 8.04 16.77
C PHE A 297 40.31 6.54 16.49
N LEU A 298 40.60 6.14 15.23
CA LEU A 298 40.80 4.74 14.90
C LEU A 298 42.14 4.25 15.50
N PRO A 299 42.23 3.00 15.98
CA PRO A 299 43.46 2.46 16.54
C PRO A 299 44.59 2.45 15.49
N SER A 300 45.77 2.90 15.88
CA SER A 300 46.92 3.21 15.01
C SER A 300 47.60 2.02 14.33
N LYS A 301 47.01 0.82 14.33
CA LYS A 301 47.59 -0.39 13.72
C LYS A 301 46.55 -1.26 13.03
N MET A 302 45.86 -0.70 12.04
CA MET A 302 45.32 -1.49 10.93
C MET A 302 45.90 -0.94 9.64
N GLU A 303 46.93 -1.62 9.11
CA GLU A 303 47.35 -1.41 7.73
C GLU A 303 46.26 -2.00 6.83
N PHE A 304 45.40 -1.12 6.30
CA PHE A 304 44.45 -1.49 5.26
C PHE A 304 45.18 -1.58 3.94
N SER A 305 45.60 -2.80 3.57
CA SER A 305 46.18 -3.07 2.27
C SER A 305 45.10 -2.92 1.18
N GLY A 306 45.10 -1.79 0.47
CA GLY A 306 44.68 -1.64 -0.93
C GLY A 306 43.24 -1.96 -1.37
N ASP A 307 42.45 -2.70 -0.60
CA ASP A 307 41.11 -3.12 -1.00
C ASP A 307 40.04 -2.18 -0.44
N GLN A 308 39.30 -1.55 -1.36
CA GLN A 308 38.17 -0.63 -1.09
C GLN A 308 37.10 -1.22 -0.14
N PHE A 309 37.11 -2.54 0.08
CA PHE A 309 36.20 -3.27 0.96
C PHE A 309 36.41 -3.00 2.46
N GLY A 310 37.65 -2.75 2.90
CA GLY A 310 37.95 -2.55 4.33
C GLY A 310 37.39 -1.24 4.88
N LEU A 311 37.42 -0.19 4.05
CA LEU A 311 36.97 1.15 4.43
C LEU A 311 35.43 1.21 4.55
N GLY A 312 34.71 0.54 3.64
CA GLY A 312 33.25 0.51 3.63
C GLY A 312 32.63 -0.15 4.87
N GLN A 313 33.25 -1.23 5.36
CA GLN A 313 32.77 -1.92 6.56
C GLN A 313 33.00 -1.14 7.86
N ALA A 314 34.15 -0.47 7.99
CA ALA A 314 34.43 0.38 9.15
C ALA A 314 33.47 1.59 9.23
N LEU A 315 33.07 2.13 8.07
CA LEU A 315 32.12 3.23 7.95
C LEU A 315 30.71 2.81 8.41
N LEU A 316 30.20 1.69 7.90
CA LEU A 316 28.87 1.16 8.25
C LEU A 316 28.76 0.81 9.74
N HIS A 317 29.82 0.23 10.31
CA HIS A 317 29.85 -0.10 11.73
C HIS A 317 29.85 1.16 12.63
N SER A 318 30.51 2.24 12.20
CA SER A 318 30.53 3.51 12.93
C SER A 318 29.15 4.20 12.90
N LEU A 319 28.46 4.15 11.75
CA LEU A 319 27.13 4.75 11.59
C LEU A 319 26.04 4.05 12.42
N ARG A 320 26.13 2.73 12.56
CA ARG A 320 25.20 1.93 13.37
C ARG A 320 25.32 2.24 14.87
N VAL A 321 26.53 2.57 15.34
CA VAL A 321 26.77 2.92 16.76
C VAL A 321 26.28 4.34 17.08
N MET A 322 26.10 5.20 16.06
CA MET A 322 25.72 6.61 16.22
C MET A 322 24.22 6.90 16.04
N ASP A 323 23.38 5.87 15.83
CA ASP A 323 21.92 5.97 15.69
C ASP A 323 21.43 7.04 14.68
N VAL A 324 22.15 7.16 13.55
CA VAL A 324 21.83 8.15 12.51
C VAL A 324 20.77 7.58 11.56
N GLY A 325 19.53 8.06 11.68
CA GLY A 325 18.37 7.53 10.95
C GLY A 325 18.34 7.77 9.43
N MET A 326 19.14 8.70 8.91
CA MET A 326 19.27 8.90 7.47
C MET A 326 20.59 9.62 7.12
N LEU A 327 21.31 9.10 6.13
CA LEU A 327 22.64 9.56 5.75
C LEU A 327 22.61 10.15 4.33
N ARG A 328 22.96 11.43 4.15
CA ARG A 328 22.97 12.03 2.81
C ARG A 328 24.25 11.73 2.04
N TYR A 329 25.42 11.82 2.69
CA TYR A 329 26.72 11.34 2.16
C TYR A 329 27.80 11.36 3.24
N VAL A 330 28.90 10.62 3.01
CA VAL A 330 30.11 10.59 3.85
C VAL A 330 31.33 10.92 3.02
N THR A 331 32.21 11.76 3.55
CA THR A 331 33.50 12.06 2.95
C THR A 331 34.62 11.55 3.86
N CYS A 332 35.59 10.84 3.29
CA CYS A 332 36.82 10.46 3.95
C CYS A 332 37.96 11.31 3.36
N ASP A 333 38.69 12.03 4.21
CA ASP A 333 39.86 12.77 3.75
C ASP A 333 41.10 11.86 3.60
N VAL A 334 42.14 12.39 2.96
CA VAL A 334 43.40 11.67 2.71
C VAL A 334 44.13 11.31 4.02
N GLY A 335 43.73 11.90 5.14
CA GLY A 335 44.22 11.60 6.49
C GLY A 335 43.39 10.56 7.25
N GLY A 336 42.38 9.95 6.62
CA GLY A 336 41.51 8.94 7.23
C GLY A 336 40.44 9.52 8.18
N GLN A 337 40.18 10.82 8.11
CA GLN A 337 39.15 11.47 8.91
C GLN A 337 37.80 11.33 8.22
N ILE A 338 36.82 10.74 8.93
CA ILE A 338 35.47 10.50 8.41
C ILE A 338 34.55 11.65 8.86
N ARG A 339 33.87 12.29 7.90
CA ARG A 339 32.82 13.29 8.17
C ARG A 339 31.50 12.87 7.53
N SER A 340 30.43 12.92 8.30
CA SER A 340 29.07 12.59 7.86
C SER A 340 28.18 13.82 7.91
N LYS A 341 27.30 13.99 6.91
CA LYS A 341 26.22 14.99 6.93
C LYS A 341 24.87 14.27 6.88
N SER A 342 24.05 14.49 7.90
CA SER A 342 22.62 14.13 7.96
C SER A 342 21.80 15.19 7.25
#